data_AF-A0A928BKW9-F1
#
_entry.id   AF-A0A928BKW9-F1
#
_cell.length_a   1.000
_cell.length_b   1.000
_cell.length_c   1.000
_cell.angle_alpha   90.00
_cell.angle_beta   90.00
_cell.angle_gamma   90.00
#
_symmetry.space_group_name_H-M   'P 1'
#
loop_
_entity.id
_entity.type
_entity.pdbx_description
1 polymer ?
#
loop_
_entity_poly.entity_id
_entity_poly.type
_entity_poly.pdbx_seq_one_letter_code
_entity_poly.pdbx_strand_id
1 'polypeptide(L)'
;MSQYSIVAEMVQSNKSNNNVWFVHVTGCDNPELQGYCKHAIKAMQFCFILKARTQFPIEDNTLEQLKSYYAENEKGKLNWYKPRTPKEEAQPTEAVEEQPAEDAQPKKRTRRTKKQIEEVAA
;
A
#
# COMPACT_ATOMS: atom_id res chain seq x y z
N MET A 1 -22.90 -2.31 22.90
CA MET A 1 -22.54 -2.59 21.50
C MET A 1 -21.05 -2.31 21.38
N SER A 2 -20.21 -3.33 21.25
CA SER A 2 -18.79 -3.12 21.00
C SER A 2 -18.65 -2.53 19.60
N GLN A 3 -18.21 -1.28 19.50
CA GLN A 3 -17.95 -0.65 18.21
C GLN A 3 -16.61 -1.16 17.69
N TYR A 4 -16.61 -1.74 16.49
CA TYR A 4 -15.40 -2.13 15.80
C TYR A 4 -14.66 -0.87 15.33
N SER A 5 -13.41 -0.70 15.73
CA SER A 5 -12.53 0.41 15.33
C SER A 5 -11.19 -0.13 14.83
N ILE A 6 -10.59 0.57 13.86
CA ILE A 6 -9.24 0.27 13.38
C ILE A 6 -8.25 1.02 14.26
N VAL A 7 -7.32 0.28 14.85
CA VAL A 7 -6.31 0.79 15.78
C VAL A 7 -4.92 0.35 15.34
N ALA A 8 -3.91 1.17 15.64
CA ALA A 8 -2.51 0.79 15.47
C ALA A 8 -1.73 1.00 16.75
N GLU A 9 -0.97 -0.01 17.16
CA GLU A 9 -0.18 0.01 18.38
C GLU A 9 1.28 -0.36 18.08
N MET A 10 2.20 0.16 18.88
CA MET A 10 3.59 -0.21 18.77
C MET A 10 3.86 -1.44 19.63
N VAL A 11 4.32 -2.52 18.99
CA VAL A 11 4.63 -3.79 19.66
C VAL A 11 6.05 -4.23 19.34
N GLN A 12 6.67 -4.93 20.29
CA GLN A 12 8.02 -5.45 20.08
C GLN A 12 7.97 -6.74 19.28
N SER A 13 8.76 -6.82 18.21
CA SER A 13 8.85 -8.04 17.41
C SER A 13 9.65 -9.10 18.16
N ASN A 14 9.01 -10.24 18.42
CA ASN A 14 9.66 -11.43 19.00
C ASN A 14 10.86 -11.94 18.19
N LYS A 15 10.95 -11.59 16.89
CA LYS A 15 12.02 -12.07 16.00
C LYS A 15 13.25 -11.16 15.92
N SER A 16 13.11 -9.86 16.19
CA SER A 16 14.17 -8.90 15.88
C SER A 16 14.43 -7.84 16.95
N ASN A 17 13.77 -7.93 18.12
CA ASN A 17 13.79 -6.90 19.18
C ASN A 17 13.39 -5.48 18.71
N ASN A 18 13.06 -5.30 17.44
CA ASN A 18 12.61 -4.03 16.87
C ASN A 18 11.15 -3.80 17.16
N ASN A 19 10.81 -2.53 17.39
CA ASN A 19 9.43 -2.09 17.47
C ASN A 19 8.81 -2.11 16.07
N VAL A 20 7.61 -2.66 15.98
CA VAL A 20 6.79 -2.69 14.77
C VAL A 20 5.39 -2.18 15.11
N TRP A 21 4.72 -1.63 14.12
CA TRP A 21 3.33 -1.21 14.23
C TRP A 21 2.43 -2.41 13.97
N PHE A 22 1.62 -2.79 14.95
CA PHE A 22 0.55 -3.75 14.79
C PHE A 22 -0.75 -2.99 14.53
N VAL A 23 -1.37 -3.23 13.37
CA VAL A 23 -2.65 -2.64 13.00
C VAL A 23 -3.68 -3.74 13.04
N HIS A 24 -4.80 -3.52 13.71
CA HIS A 24 -5.90 -4.48 13.78
C HIS A 24 -7.24 -3.78 13.95
N VAL A 25 -8.31 -4.56 13.87
CA VAL A 25 -9.66 -4.11 14.21
C VAL A 25 -9.97 -4.58 15.64
N THR A 26 -10.45 -3.68 16.49
CA THR A 26 -10.84 -4.00 17.87
C THR A 26 -12.03 -4.95 17.88
N GLY A 27 -11.96 -6.00 18.71
CA GLY A 27 -13.02 -7.01 18.82
C GLY A 27 -13.15 -7.95 17.62
N CYS A 28 -12.20 -7.94 16.68
CA CYS A 28 -12.20 -8.83 15.52
C CYS A 28 -10.90 -9.63 15.42
N ASP A 29 -11.00 -10.95 15.60
CA ASP A 29 -9.85 -11.87 15.53
C ASP A 29 -9.53 -12.36 14.11
N ASN A 30 -10.03 -11.65 13.08
CA ASN A 30 -9.80 -12.06 11.70
C ASN A 30 -8.34 -11.77 11.29
N PRO A 31 -7.54 -12.79 10.93
CA PRO A 31 -6.15 -12.60 10.54
C PRO A 31 -5.95 -11.72 9.30
N GLU A 32 -6.96 -11.58 8.44
CA GLU A 32 -6.91 -10.73 7.25
C GLU A 32 -7.07 -9.23 7.56
N LEU A 33 -7.65 -8.91 8.72
CA LEU A 33 -7.89 -7.55 9.19
C LEU A 33 -6.82 -7.06 10.17
N GLN A 34 -5.77 -7.84 10.36
CA GLN A 34 -4.63 -7.48 11.19
C GLN A 34 -3.32 -7.57 10.40
N GLY A 35 -2.32 -6.78 10.78
CA GLY A 35 -1.05 -6.75 10.08
C GLY A 35 0.06 -6.05 10.85
N TYR A 36 1.30 -6.44 10.54
CA TYR A 36 2.50 -5.84 11.14
C TYR A 36 3.23 -4.99 10.10
N CYS A 37 3.51 -3.73 10.45
CA CYS A 37 4.20 -2.75 9.63
C CYS A 37 5.48 -2.28 10.31
N LYS A 38 6.59 -2.22 9.57
CA LYS A 38 7.85 -1.68 10.11
C LYS A 38 7.86 -0.15 10.23
N HIS A 39 7.04 0.53 9.44
CA HIS A 39 7.05 1.99 9.31
C HIS A 39 5.67 2.57 9.61
N ALA A 40 5.64 3.76 10.21
CA ALA A 40 4.39 4.44 10.55
C ALA A 40 3.60 4.82 9.30
N ILE A 41 4.26 5.23 8.20
CA ILE A 41 3.57 5.47 6.91
C ILE A 41 2.85 4.23 6.41
N LYS A 42 3.47 3.05 6.52
CA LYS A 42 2.84 1.80 6.06
C LYS A 42 1.66 1.41 6.95
N ALA A 43 1.78 1.64 8.26
CA ALA A 43 0.67 1.45 9.18
C ALA A 43 -0.51 2.37 8.83
N MET A 44 -0.26 3.67 8.59
CA MET A 44 -1.31 4.62 8.16
C MET A 44 -2.01 4.17 6.89
N GLN A 45 -1.25 3.79 5.85
CA GLN A 45 -1.81 3.26 4.61
C GLN A 45 -2.68 2.04 4.85
N PHE A 46 -2.21 1.12 5.69
CA PHE A 46 -2.95 -0.09 5.99
C PHE A 46 -4.26 0.21 6.73
N CYS A 47 -4.28 1.17 7.66
CA CYS A 47 -5.52 1.64 8.29
C CYS A 47 -6.53 2.15 7.24
N PHE A 48 -6.09 2.92 6.25
CA PHE A 48 -6.99 3.39 5.17
C PHE A 48 -7.47 2.26 4.26
N ILE A 49 -6.60 1.28 3.97
CA ILE A 49 -6.99 0.08 3.21
C ILE A 49 -8.06 -0.72 3.97
N LEU A 50 -7.90 -0.90 5.28
CA LEU A 50 -8.88 -1.58 6.13
C LEU A 50 -10.20 -0.80 6.16
N LYS A 51 -10.15 0.52 6.36
CA LYS A 51 -11.35 1.38 6.34
C LYS A 51 -12.12 1.25 5.03
N ALA A 52 -11.43 1.20 3.88
CA ALA A 52 -12.06 1.02 2.58
C ALA A 52 -12.72 -0.36 2.43
N ARG A 53 -12.18 -1.41 3.07
CA ARG A 53 -12.68 -2.80 2.97
C ARG A 53 -13.82 -3.09 3.95
N THR A 54 -13.71 -2.61 5.18
CA THR A 54 -14.61 -2.97 6.28
C THR A 54 -15.60 -1.85 6.63
N GLN A 55 -15.35 -0.63 6.16
CA GLN A 55 -16.09 0.58 6.54
C GLN A 55 -16.03 0.90 8.04
N PHE A 56 -15.10 0.28 8.79
CA PHE A 56 -14.90 0.61 10.19
C PHE A 56 -14.18 1.95 10.35
N PRO A 57 -14.55 2.75 11.36
CA PRO A 57 -13.85 3.98 11.68
C PRO A 57 -12.42 3.68 12.11
N ILE A 58 -11.50 4.57 11.77
CA ILE A 58 -10.15 4.59 12.33
C ILE A 58 -10.23 5.43 13.59
N GLU A 59 -9.64 4.96 14.68
CA GLU A 59 -9.60 5.72 15.93
C GLU A 59 -8.73 6.97 15.76
N ASP A 60 -9.21 8.15 16.18
CA ASP A 60 -8.53 9.43 15.93
C ASP A 60 -7.12 9.45 16.55
N ASN A 61 -6.98 8.91 17.77
CA ASN A 61 -5.70 8.76 18.46
C ASN A 61 -4.67 7.97 17.63
N THR A 62 -5.12 6.98 16.85
CA THR A 62 -4.24 6.14 16.03
C THR A 62 -3.55 6.95 14.93
N LEU A 63 -4.30 7.81 14.24
CA LEU A 63 -3.74 8.62 13.15
C LEU A 63 -2.79 9.69 13.68
N GLU A 64 -3.11 10.32 14.81
CA GLU A 64 -2.24 11.31 15.43
C GLU A 64 -0.91 10.71 15.88
N GLN A 65 -0.95 9.56 16.57
CA GLN A 65 0.25 8.85 16.99
C GLN A 65 1.16 8.49 15.81
N LEU A 66 0.58 7.94 14.74
CA LEU A 66 1.34 7.56 13.55
C LEU A 66 1.94 8.77 12.83
N LYS A 67 1.20 9.90 12.74
CA LYS A 67 1.68 11.14 12.13
C LYS A 67 2.83 11.75 12.91
N SER A 68 2.69 11.87 14.23
CA SER A 68 3.73 12.42 15.11
C SER A 68 4.99 11.56 15.06
N TYR A 69 4.84 10.24 15.19
CA TYR A 69 5.98 9.33 15.10
C TYR A 69 6.69 9.43 13.75
N TYR A 70 5.93 9.49 12.64
CA TYR A 70 6.51 9.65 11.31
C TYR A 70 7.32 10.96 11.19
N ALA A 71 6.75 12.07 11.66
CA ALA A 71 7.38 13.38 11.59
C ALA A 71 8.70 13.44 12.37
N GLU A 72 8.76 12.79 13.53
CA GLU A 72 9.92 12.77 14.43
C GLU A 72 10.99 11.75 14.01
N ASN A 73 10.58 10.54 13.58
CA ASN A 73 11.49 9.40 13.48
C ASN A 73 11.78 8.95 12.05
N GLU A 74 10.89 9.20 11.10
CA GLU A 74 10.94 8.57 9.76
C GLU A 74 10.97 9.57 8.61
N LYS A 75 10.80 10.87 8.89
CA LYS A 75 10.89 11.95 7.91
C LYS A 75 12.26 11.90 7.22
N GLY A 76 12.25 11.75 5.90
CA GLY A 76 13.47 11.64 5.08
C GLY A 76 14.11 10.26 4.97
N LYS A 77 13.68 9.26 5.77
CA LYS A 77 14.19 7.87 5.65
C LYS A 77 13.52 7.08 4.52
N LEU A 78 12.42 7.60 3.98
CA LEU A 78 11.52 6.88 3.09
C LEU A 78 11.59 7.43 1.65
N ASN A 79 12.53 6.91 0.85
CA ASN A 79 12.72 7.34 -0.56
C ASN A 79 11.67 6.78 -1.55
N TRP A 80 10.72 5.94 -1.10
CA TRP A 80 9.76 5.29 -2.00
C TRP A 80 8.42 6.03 -2.13
N TYR A 81 8.15 7.05 -1.30
CA TYR A 81 6.89 7.78 -1.33
C TYR A 81 6.98 9.00 -2.25
N LYS A 82 6.75 8.79 -3.55
CA LYS A 82 6.29 9.88 -4.42
C LYS A 82 4.77 9.91 -4.32
N PRO A 83 4.15 10.98 -3.79
CA PRO A 83 2.70 11.11 -3.87
C PRO A 83 2.31 10.99 -5.34
N ARG A 84 1.45 10.04 -5.65
CA ARG A 84 0.85 9.93 -6.99
C ARG A 84 -0.02 11.17 -7.11
N THR A 85 0.44 12.17 -7.86
CA THR A 85 -0.38 13.32 -8.21
C THR A 85 -1.71 12.79 -8.78
N PRO A 86 -2.87 13.24 -8.27
CA PRO A 86 -4.14 12.92 -8.90
C PRO A 86 -4.03 13.33 -10.36
N LYS A 87 -4.15 12.37 -11.28
CA LYS A 87 -4.30 12.69 -12.69
C LYS A 87 -5.69 13.30 -12.79
N GLU A 88 -5.72 14.62 -12.89
CA GLU A 88 -6.91 15.44 -13.09
C GLU A 88 -7.67 14.86 -14.28
N GLU A 89 -8.81 14.26 -13.97
CA GLU A 89 -9.82 13.87 -14.94
C GLU A 89 -10.63 15.13 -15.23
N ALA A 90 -10.28 15.79 -16.34
CA ALA A 90 -11.12 16.79 -17.00
C ALA A 90 -11.25 16.40 -18.47
N GLN A 91 -12.38 15.76 -18.80
CA GLN A 91 -12.94 15.69 -20.16
C GLN A 91 -13.56 17.06 -20.51
N PRO A 92 -13.72 17.50 -21.80
CA PRO A 92 -14.37 16.71 -22.86
C PRO A 92 -13.84 16.89 -24.31
N THR A 93 -14.42 16.07 -25.17
CA THR A 93 -14.41 15.99 -26.64
C THR A 93 -14.28 17.30 -27.42
N GLU A 94 -13.38 17.34 -28.40
CA GLU A 94 -13.63 17.90 -29.74
C GLU A 94 -12.76 17.16 -30.77
N ALA A 95 -13.42 16.61 -31.79
CA ALA A 95 -12.82 15.91 -32.90
C ALA A 95 -12.41 16.92 -33.97
N VAL A 96 -11.16 16.89 -34.43
CA VAL A 96 -10.82 17.24 -35.82
C VAL A 96 -9.73 16.28 -36.30
N GLU A 97 -10.12 15.58 -37.35
CA GLU A 97 -9.41 14.65 -38.21
C GLU A 97 -8.47 15.39 -39.16
N GLU A 98 -7.19 14.98 -39.23
CA GLU A 98 -6.46 14.79 -40.50
C GLU A 98 -5.09 14.13 -40.24
N GLN A 99 -4.95 12.88 -40.68
CA GLN A 99 -3.68 12.20 -40.99
C GLN A 99 -3.43 12.31 -42.50
N PRO A 100 -2.18 12.29 -43.00
CA PRO A 100 -1.46 11.02 -43.27
C PRO A 100 0.04 11.06 -42.86
N ALA A 101 0.58 10.02 -42.19
CA ALA A 101 1.39 8.90 -42.75
C ALA A 101 2.69 9.38 -43.45
N GLU A 102 3.92 8.92 -43.18
CA GLU A 102 4.53 7.60 -42.89
C GLU A 102 5.83 7.85 -42.06
N ASP A 103 6.33 6.98 -41.18
CA ASP A 103 7.09 5.77 -41.55
C ASP A 103 7.29 4.82 -40.34
N ALA A 104 7.08 3.53 -40.62
CA ALA A 104 7.66 2.32 -40.01
C ALA A 104 7.62 2.06 -38.47
N GLN A 105 6.52 1.42 -38.07
CA GLN A 105 6.33 0.34 -37.06
C GLN A 105 7.31 -0.87 -37.24
N PRO A 106 7.29 -2.02 -36.47
CA PRO A 106 6.47 -2.42 -35.31
C PRO A 106 7.08 -3.44 -34.26
N LYS A 107 6.25 -3.82 -33.24
CA LYS A 107 6.10 -5.18 -32.60
C LYS A 107 7.16 -5.60 -31.54
N LYS A 108 6.91 -6.30 -30.41
CA LYS A 108 5.81 -7.14 -29.88
C LYS A 108 6.04 -7.44 -28.38
N ARG A 109 4.94 -7.62 -27.62
CA ARG A 109 4.59 -8.76 -26.71
C ARG A 109 5.73 -9.74 -26.38
N THR A 110 5.94 -10.27 -25.16
CA THR A 110 4.98 -11.06 -24.35
C THR A 110 5.61 -11.56 -23.02
N ARG A 111 4.78 -11.67 -21.96
CA ARG A 111 4.54 -12.83 -21.05
C ARG A 111 5.69 -13.57 -20.34
N ARG A 112 5.53 -13.68 -19.00
CA ARG A 112 6.08 -14.68 -18.05
C ARG A 112 6.47 -16.02 -18.69
N THR A 113 7.62 -16.57 -18.30
CA THR A 113 7.83 -18.03 -18.26
C THR A 113 8.71 -18.45 -17.09
N LYS A 114 8.19 -19.42 -16.34
CA LYS A 114 8.82 -20.29 -15.35
C LYS A 114 9.73 -21.30 -16.08
N LYS A 115 10.99 -21.45 -15.68
CA LYS A 115 11.87 -22.59 -16.03
C LYS A 115 12.22 -23.27 -14.69
N GLN A 116 11.57 -24.36 -14.31
CA GLN A 116 12.02 -25.74 -14.52
C GLN A 116 13.21 -25.92 -15.48
N ILE A 117 14.30 -26.47 -14.95
CA ILE A 117 15.22 -27.37 -15.65
C ILE A 117 15.46 -28.53 -14.69
N GLU A 118 15.06 -29.70 -15.17
CA GLU A 118 15.35 -31.02 -14.65
C GLU A 118 16.61 -31.54 -15.36
N GLU A 119 17.34 -32.39 -14.64
CA GLU A 119 18.01 -33.60 -15.14
C GLU A 119 19.47 -33.59 -15.68
N VAL A 120 20.18 -34.60 -15.12
CA VAL A 120 21.32 -35.42 -15.58
C VAL A 120 22.71 -34.80 -15.78
N ALA A 121 23.66 -35.22 -14.92
CA ALA A 121 24.82 -36.04 -15.34
C ALA A 121 25.78 -36.29 -14.16
N ALA A 122 25.80 -37.53 -13.65
CA ALA A 122 26.99 -38.34 -13.28
C ALA A 122 26.56 -39.48 -12.35
#